data_AF-A0A523BK75-F1
#
_entry.id   AF-A0A523BK75-F1
#
_cell.length_a   1.000
_cell.length_b   1.000
_cell.length_c   1.000
_cell.angle_alpha   90.00
_cell.angle_beta   90.00
_cell.angle_gamma   90.00
#
_symmetry.space_group_name_H-M   'P 1'
#
loop_
_entity.id
_entity.type
_entity.pdbx_description
1 polymer ?
#
loop_
_entity_poly.entity_id
_entity_poly.type
_entity_poly.pdbx_seq_one_letter_code
_entity_poly.pdbx_strand_id
1 'polypeptide(L)'
;MSSIDDLISSLENIVSTMRYVKPGDEIRAEDINSLIRYTKTAVELIKAIYDLFVSKTGKKLPTVESYISIAEMRSSYLKEVMSLEVIYPDNYNMVIDTLKPIELALIEIEKNI
;
A
#
# COMPACT_ATOMS: atom_id res chain seq x y z
N MET A 1 14.96 -8.84 -0.78
CA MET A 1 13.71 -8.42 -1.44
C MET A 1 12.85 -9.66 -1.64
N SER A 2 11.61 -9.62 -1.18
CA SER A 2 10.62 -10.66 -1.49
C SER A 2 10.35 -10.68 -2.99
N SER A 3 10.00 -11.82 -3.57
CA SER A 3 9.61 -11.85 -4.99
C SER A 3 8.26 -11.14 -5.19
N ILE A 4 7.99 -10.71 -6.42
CA ILE A 4 6.69 -10.09 -6.77
C ILE A 4 5.54 -11.04 -6.45
N ASP A 5 5.69 -12.34 -6.75
CA ASP A 5 4.65 -13.35 -6.49
C ASP A 5 4.40 -13.54 -4.98
N ASP A 6 5.45 -13.48 -4.16
CA ASP A 6 5.32 -13.53 -2.69
C ASP A 6 4.56 -12.30 -2.16
N LEU A 7 4.84 -11.12 -2.73
CA LEU A 7 4.19 -9.87 -2.33
C LEU A 7 2.71 -9.85 -2.75
N ILE A 8 2.39 -10.32 -3.96
CA ILE A 8 1.01 -10.49 -4.41
C ILE A 8 0.26 -11.47 -3.51
N SER A 9 0.85 -12.64 -3.26
CA SER A 9 0.26 -13.65 -2.34
C SER A 9 0.04 -13.07 -0.93
N SER A 10 0.96 -12.23 -0.46
CA SER A 10 0.82 -11.56 0.83
C SER A 10 -0.36 -10.58 0.84
N LEU A 11 -0.54 -9.79 -0.23
CA LEU A 11 -1.69 -8.89 -0.34
C LEU A 11 -3.02 -9.65 -0.36
N GLU A 12 -3.11 -10.73 -1.15
CA GLU A 12 -4.29 -11.59 -1.23
C GLU A 12 -4.65 -12.19 0.14
N ASN A 13 -3.64 -12.70 0.86
CA ASN A 13 -3.82 -13.21 2.20
C ASN A 13 -4.33 -12.13 3.16
N ILE A 14 -3.77 -10.92 3.11
CA ILE A 14 -4.26 -9.81 3.96
C ILE A 14 -5.72 -9.49 3.62
N VAL A 15 -6.07 -9.35 2.35
CA VAL A 15 -7.45 -9.07 1.91
C VAL A 15 -8.41 -10.17 2.37
N SER A 16 -8.01 -11.44 2.35
CA SER A 16 -8.84 -12.55 2.83
C SER A 16 -9.20 -12.47 4.32
N THR A 17 -8.40 -11.75 5.11
CA THR A 17 -8.65 -11.52 6.54
C THR A 17 -9.48 -10.25 6.81
N MET A 18 -9.64 -9.37 5.82
CA MET A 18 -10.43 -8.16 5.97
C MET A 18 -11.92 -8.50 5.99
N ARG A 19 -12.65 -7.86 6.92
CA ARG A 19 -14.11 -7.95 6.98
C ARG A 19 -14.75 -6.66 6.47
N TYR A 20 -15.97 -6.76 5.97
CA TYR A 20 -16.80 -5.60 5.71
C TYR A 20 -17.36 -5.04 7.03
N VAL A 21 -17.16 -3.75 7.27
CA VAL A 21 -17.74 -3.01 8.40
C VAL A 21 -18.96 -2.24 7.91
N LYS A 22 -20.10 -2.42 8.56
CA LYS A 22 -21.40 -1.81 8.22
C LYS A 22 -21.80 -0.74 9.24
N PRO A 23 -22.75 0.16 8.91
CA PRO A 23 -23.30 1.08 9.90
C PRO A 23 -23.84 0.32 11.12
N GLY A 24 -23.38 0.68 12.31
CA GLY A 24 -23.73 0.02 13.58
C GLY A 24 -22.74 -1.06 14.03
N ASP A 25 -21.79 -1.47 13.17
CA ASP A 25 -20.69 -2.33 13.60
C ASP A 25 -19.69 -1.55 14.47
N GLU A 26 -19.15 -2.22 15.48
CA GLU A 26 -17.96 -1.74 16.19
C GLU A 26 -16.74 -1.87 15.27
N ILE A 27 -15.95 -0.80 15.16
CA ILE A 27 -14.66 -0.83 14.46
C ILE A 27 -13.60 -1.36 15.41
N ARG A 28 -12.86 -2.37 14.96
CA ARG A 28 -11.81 -3.05 15.72
C ARG A 28 -10.44 -2.61 15.22
N ALA A 29 -9.44 -2.75 16.08
CA ALA A 29 -8.04 -2.50 15.73
C ALA A 29 -7.61 -3.31 14.49
N GLU A 30 -8.08 -4.54 14.37
CA GLU A 30 -7.76 -5.42 13.24
C GLU A 30 -8.25 -4.90 11.89
N ASP A 31 -9.33 -4.12 11.87
CA ASP A 31 -9.89 -3.57 10.63
C ASP A 31 -8.92 -2.56 10.01
N ILE A 32 -8.36 -1.66 10.83
CA ILE A 32 -7.39 -0.67 10.36
C ILE A 32 -5.98 -1.25 10.23
N ASN A 33 -5.58 -2.16 11.13
CA ASN A 33 -4.24 -2.76 11.09
C ASN A 33 -4.06 -3.62 9.83
N SER A 34 -5.12 -4.29 9.36
CA SER A 34 -5.07 -5.03 8.09
C SER A 34 -4.89 -4.11 6.89
N LEU A 35 -5.54 -2.94 6.88
CA LEU A 35 -5.32 -1.91 5.86
C LEU A 35 -3.90 -1.35 5.89
N ILE A 36 -3.35 -1.12 7.09
CA ILE A 36 -1.97 -0.65 7.27
C ILE A 36 -0.97 -1.67 6.73
N ARG A 37 -1.13 -2.95 7.07
CA ARG A 37 -0.27 -4.03 6.56
C ARG A 37 -0.35 -4.14 5.04
N TYR A 38 -1.57 -4.14 4.48
CA TYR A 38 -1.78 -4.13 3.04
C TYR A 38 -1.03 -2.98 2.37
N THR A 39 -1.14 -1.78 2.93
CA THR A 39 -0.52 -0.57 2.37
C THR A 39 1.01 -0.66 2.37
N LYS A 40 1.60 -1.15 3.47
CA LYS A 40 3.06 -1.35 3.55
C LYS A 40 3.54 -2.40 2.54
N THR A 41 2.82 -3.50 2.40
CA THR A 41 3.14 -4.52 1.38
C THR A 41 2.98 -3.97 -0.04
N ALA A 42 1.98 -3.13 -0.30
CA ALA A 42 1.77 -2.51 -1.60
C ALA A 42 2.92 -1.55 -2.00
N VAL A 43 3.49 -0.83 -1.04
CA VAL A 43 4.69 0.01 -1.26
C VAL A 43 5.88 -0.84 -1.70
N GLU A 44 6.11 -1.99 -1.05
CA GLU A 44 7.19 -2.89 -1.44
C GLU A 44 6.94 -3.53 -2.81
N LEU A 45 5.67 -3.85 -3.13
CA LEU A 45 5.29 -4.39 -4.42
C LEU A 45 5.54 -3.39 -5.56
N ILE A 46 5.15 -2.12 -5.41
CA ILE A 46 5.38 -1.13 -6.48
C ILE A 46 6.86 -0.88 -6.75
N LYS A 47 7.70 -0.93 -5.71
CA LYS A 47 9.17 -0.86 -5.84
C LYS A 47 9.68 -2.03 -6.69
N ALA A 48 9.27 -3.26 -6.37
CA ALA A 48 9.65 -4.45 -7.13
C ALA A 48 9.14 -4.44 -8.58
N ILE A 49 7.90 -3.98 -8.82
CA ILE A 49 7.34 -3.81 -10.16
C ILE A 49 8.14 -2.79 -10.96
N TYR A 50 8.49 -1.64 -10.37
CA TYR A 50 9.26 -0.61 -11.04
C TYR A 50 10.69 -1.08 -11.37
N ASP A 51 11.36 -1.78 -10.44
CA ASP A 51 12.66 -2.38 -10.70
C ASP A 51 12.61 -3.37 -11.87
N LEU A 52 11.56 -4.21 -11.92
CA LEU A 52 11.33 -5.11 -13.05
C LEU A 52 11.11 -4.34 -14.35
N PHE A 53 10.29 -3.29 -14.34
CA PHE A 53 10.06 -2.42 -15.50
C PHE A 53 11.37 -1.81 -16.03
N VAL A 54 12.19 -1.23 -15.15
CA VAL A 54 13.50 -0.64 -15.53
C VAL A 54 14.42 -1.72 -16.09
N SER A 55 14.44 -2.91 -15.49
CA SER A 55 15.30 -4.02 -15.96
C SER A 55 14.91 -4.52 -17.36
N LYS A 56 13.61 -4.51 -17.70
CA LYS A 56 13.10 -4.99 -18.99
C LYS A 56 13.19 -3.94 -20.09
N THR A 57 12.96 -2.68 -19.75
CA THR A 57 12.82 -1.60 -20.74
C THR A 57 14.05 -0.70 -20.84
N GLY A 58 14.89 -0.66 -19.81
CA GLY A 58 15.99 0.29 -19.65
C GLY A 58 15.54 1.74 -19.40
N LYS A 59 14.23 1.99 -19.31
CA LYS A 59 13.67 3.34 -19.13
C LYS A 59 13.55 3.66 -17.65
N LYS A 60 14.01 4.85 -17.25
CA LYS A 60 13.70 5.44 -15.94
C LYS A 60 12.58 6.46 -16.09
N LEU A 61 11.66 6.46 -15.12
CA LEU A 61 10.52 7.36 -15.06
C LEU A 61 10.62 8.19 -13.77
N PRO A 62 11.23 9.40 -13.81
CA PRO A 62 11.43 10.23 -12.60
C PRO A 62 10.13 10.53 -11.84
N THR A 63 9.01 10.63 -12.57
CA THR A 63 7.67 10.81 -11.98
C THR A 63 7.28 9.62 -11.11
N VAL A 64 7.53 8.39 -11.58
CA VAL A 64 7.25 7.16 -10.82
C VAL A 64 8.16 7.07 -9.60
N GLU A 65 9.45 7.41 -9.73
CA GLU A 65 10.41 7.46 -8.62
C GLU A 65 9.97 8.44 -7.53
N SER A 66 9.42 9.60 -7.93
CA SER A 66 8.85 10.57 -7.01
C SER A 66 7.63 10.02 -6.27
N TYR A 67 6.71 9.38 -6.98
CA TYR A 67 5.53 8.77 -6.35
C TYR A 67 5.89 7.63 -5.39
N ILE A 68 6.82 6.77 -5.76
CA ILE A 68 7.33 5.70 -4.87
C ILE A 68 7.94 6.31 -3.61
N SER A 69 8.78 7.35 -3.75
CA SER A 69 9.39 8.06 -2.62
C SER A 69 8.33 8.67 -1.68
N ILE A 70 7.27 9.27 -2.24
CA ILE A 70 6.17 9.83 -1.44
C ILE A 70 5.41 8.73 -0.71
N ALA A 71 5.12 7.61 -1.38
CA ALA A 71 4.43 6.47 -0.78
C ALA A 71 5.26 5.85 0.35
N GLU A 72 6.55 5.65 0.14
CA GLU A 72 7.48 5.13 1.14
C GLU A 72 7.55 6.03 2.37
N MET A 73 7.76 7.33 2.17
CA MET A 73 7.74 8.31 3.25
C MET A 73 6.42 8.27 4.04
N ARG A 74 5.27 8.27 3.37
CA ARG A 74 3.95 8.24 4.04
C ARG A 74 3.73 6.93 4.80
N SER A 75 4.15 5.81 4.23
CA SER A 75 4.04 4.49 4.86
C SER A 75 4.80 4.39 6.19
N SER A 76 5.88 5.17 6.35
CA SER A 76 6.66 5.23 7.60
C SER A 76 5.87 5.84 8.77
N TYR A 77 4.85 6.65 8.47
CA TYR A 77 3.96 7.25 9.47
C TYR A 77 2.77 6.34 9.83
N LEU A 78 2.55 5.25 9.09
CA LEU A 78 1.48 4.29 9.39
C LEU A 78 1.85 3.46 10.64
N LYS A 79 1.08 3.67 11.71
CA LYS A 79 1.21 2.96 12.98
C LYS A 79 -0.04 2.11 13.21
N GLU A 80 0.18 0.84 13.51
CA GLU A 80 -0.89 -0.04 13.96
C GLU A 80 -1.47 0.49 15.28
N VAL A 81 -2.78 0.37 15.44
CA VAL A 81 -3.50 0.78 16.65
C VAL A 81 -3.64 -0.41 17.59
N MET A 82 -3.66 -0.14 18.90
CA MET A 82 -3.85 -1.16 19.92
C MET A 82 -5.34 -1.52 20.08
N SER A 83 -5.60 -2.68 20.67
CA SER A 83 -6.96 -3.05 21.07
C SER A 83 -7.53 -2.00 22.02
N LEU A 84 -8.80 -1.63 21.83
CA LEU A 84 -9.54 -0.58 22.57
C LEU A 84 -9.02 0.85 22.35
N GLU A 85 -8.04 1.06 21.49
CA GLU A 85 -7.63 2.41 21.08
C GLU A 85 -8.72 3.06 20.23
N VAL A 86 -8.95 4.35 20.44
CA VAL A 86 -9.89 5.13 19.63
C VAL A 86 -9.32 5.27 18.23
N ILE A 87 -10.06 4.81 17.23
CA ILE A 87 -9.69 4.95 15.83
C ILE A 87 -10.14 6.33 15.35
N TYR A 88 -9.19 7.13 14.88
CA TYR A 88 -9.44 8.47 14.35
C TYR A 88 -9.50 8.44 12.82
N PRO A 89 -10.19 9.42 12.18
CA PRO A 89 -10.18 9.57 10.73
C PRO A 89 -8.77 9.60 10.13
N ASP A 90 -7.79 10.16 10.86
CA ASP A 90 -6.40 10.25 10.43
C ASP A 90 -5.74 8.89 10.20
N ASN A 91 -6.13 7.85 10.96
CA ASN A 91 -5.61 6.50 10.75
C ASN A 91 -5.98 5.97 9.35
N TYR A 92 -7.20 6.28 8.88
CA TYR A 92 -7.69 5.90 7.57
C TYR A 92 -7.15 6.82 6.46
N ASN A 93 -7.16 8.13 6.70
CA ASN A 93 -6.71 9.11 5.73
C ASN A 93 -5.24 8.88 5.33
N MET A 94 -4.38 8.53 6.29
CA MET A 94 -2.97 8.24 6.01
C MET A 94 -2.79 7.00 5.11
N VAL A 95 -3.65 5.97 5.26
CA VAL A 95 -3.67 4.81 4.37
C VAL A 95 -3.98 5.27 2.94
N ILE A 96 -5.06 6.04 2.76
CA ILE A 96 -5.47 6.53 1.45
C ILE A 96 -4.42 7.44 0.83
N ASP A 97 -3.82 8.33 1.60
CA ASP A 97 -2.76 9.23 1.13
C ASP A 97 -1.49 8.47 0.75
N THR A 98 -1.25 7.29 1.31
CA THR A 98 -0.16 6.41 0.92
C THR A 98 -0.48 5.63 -0.37
N LEU A 99 -1.73 5.19 -0.56
CA LEU A 99 -2.15 4.41 -1.72
C LEU A 99 -2.28 5.24 -3.02
N LYS A 100 -2.72 6.50 -2.94
CA LYS A 100 -2.84 7.39 -4.11
C LYS A 100 -1.57 7.51 -4.97
N PRO A 101 -0.38 7.81 -4.42
CA PRO A 101 0.84 7.84 -5.24
C PRO A 101 1.18 6.47 -5.84
N ILE A 102 0.84 5.35 -5.18
CA ILE A 102 1.02 4.00 -5.74
C ILE A 102 0.16 3.81 -6.99
N GLU A 103 -1.12 4.20 -6.92
CA GLU A 103 -2.04 4.17 -8.07
C GLU A 103 -1.48 4.99 -9.25
N LEU A 104 -1.04 6.23 -8.99
CA LEU A 104 -0.46 7.08 -10.04
C LEU A 104 0.82 6.51 -10.63
N ALA A 105 1.67 5.89 -9.81
CA ALA A 105 2.88 5.19 -10.26
C ALA A 105 2.53 4.02 -11.19
N LEU A 106 1.55 3.19 -10.81
CA LEU A 106 1.09 2.06 -11.62
C LEU A 106 0.53 2.51 -12.97
N ILE A 107 -0.33 3.53 -12.98
CA ILE A 107 -0.89 4.10 -14.22
C ILE A 107 0.21 4.61 -15.14
N GLU A 108 1.22 5.28 -14.59
CA GLU A 108 2.32 5.82 -15.38
C GLU A 108 3.25 4.73 -15.93
N ILE A 109 3.50 3.68 -15.14
CA ILE A 109 4.22 2.49 -15.62
C ILE A 109 3.44 1.85 -16.77
N GLU A 110 2.14 1.61 -16.60
CA GLU A 110 1.27 0.96 -17.59
C GLU A 110 1.28 1.68 -18.95
N LYS A 111 1.25 3.02 -18.95
CA LYS A 111 1.35 3.84 -20.19
C LYS A 111 2.69 3.67 -20.94
N ASN A 112 3.71 3.14 -20.28
CA ASN A 112 5.07 3.03 -20.80
C ASN A 112 5.53 1.58 -21.05
N ILE A 113 4.63 0.61 -20.83
CA ILE A 113 4.78 -0.81 -21.21
C ILE A 113 4.49 -0.95 -22.71
#